data_AF-A0A1I4G2G2-F1
#
_entry.id   AF-A0A1I4G2G2-F1
#
_cell.length_a   1.000
_cell.length_b   1.000
_cell.length_c   1.000
_cell.angle_alpha   90.00
_cell.angle_beta   90.00
_cell.angle_gamma   90.00
#
_symmetry.space_group_name_H-M   'P 1'
#
loop_
_entity.id
_entity.type
_entity.pdbx_description
1 polymer ?
#
loop_
_entity_poly.entity_id
_entity_poly.type
_entity_poly.pdbx_seq_one_letter_code
_entity_poly.pdbx_strand_id
1 'polypeptide(L)'
;MSEYGCMPGRYPAIVRSYNQQRRTCRVEIPGLTEGGDVLPEAEIEYSIGDKSRSGDYETEIEILPGDTVWIAFIGGDARYPIITGCRNPQAGNSVDWRRFHHKNMELLADELMLLIAQSDILIKSSSKITLEAPEVLIDTPITTFTGDVSVQGTGDTSAVISGNITVDGNINATGSIIDVGGNTNNHSH
;
A
#
# COMPACT_ATOMS: atom_id res chain seq x y z
N MET A 1 -15.39 40.20 -19.24
CA MET A 1 -14.57 39.12 -19.86
C MET A 1 -13.13 39.46 -19.53
N SER A 2 -12.36 38.56 -18.90
CA SER A 2 -10.96 38.86 -18.60
C SER A 2 -10.21 39.08 -19.91
N GLU A 3 -9.29 40.04 -19.94
CA GLU A 3 -8.53 40.45 -21.14
C GLU A 3 -7.60 39.34 -21.70
N TYR A 4 -7.57 38.17 -21.06
CA TYR A 4 -6.62 37.09 -21.35
C TYR A 4 -7.09 36.05 -22.38
N GLY A 5 -8.30 36.19 -22.94
CA GLY A 5 -8.87 35.20 -23.86
C GLY A 5 -9.24 33.89 -23.16
N CYS A 6 -10.25 33.19 -23.68
CA CYS A 6 -10.63 31.88 -23.17
C CYS A 6 -9.56 30.86 -23.59
N MET A 7 -9.08 30.04 -22.64
CA MET A 7 -8.14 28.95 -22.89
C MET A 7 -8.85 27.58 -22.79
N PRO A 8 -9.66 27.20 -23.80
CA PRO A 8 -10.35 25.92 -23.79
C PRO A 8 -9.39 24.77 -24.11
N GLY A 9 -9.65 23.60 -23.52
CA GLY A 9 -8.92 22.37 -23.81
C GLY A 9 -7.93 21.96 -22.72
N ARG A 10 -7.05 21.02 -23.07
CA ARG A 10 -6.02 20.50 -22.18
C ARG A 10 -4.63 20.85 -22.69
N TYR A 11 -3.76 21.27 -21.78
CA TYR A 11 -2.38 21.66 -22.07
C TYR A 11 -1.42 20.73 -21.32
N PRO A 12 -0.28 20.36 -21.92
CA PRO A 12 0.72 19.57 -21.23
C PRO A 12 1.40 20.42 -20.16
N ALA A 13 1.64 19.84 -18.99
CA ALA A 13 2.37 20.49 -17.92
C ALA A 13 3.26 19.50 -17.14
N ILE A 14 4.15 20.04 -16.33
CA ILE A 14 5.07 19.30 -15.46
C ILE A 14 4.86 19.81 -14.03
N VAL A 15 4.63 18.90 -13.09
CA VAL A 15 4.59 19.23 -11.67
C VAL A 15 6.00 19.60 -11.20
N ARG A 16 6.17 20.77 -10.61
CA ARG A 16 7.45 21.22 -10.04
C ARG A 16 7.48 21.15 -8.52
N SER A 17 6.34 21.31 -7.87
CA SER A 17 6.19 21.02 -6.44
C SER A 17 4.75 20.66 -6.09
N TYR A 18 4.59 19.90 -5.01
CA TYR A 18 3.30 19.50 -4.45
C TYR A 18 3.21 19.99 -3.01
N ASN A 19 2.14 20.71 -2.68
CA ASN A 19 1.82 21.11 -1.32
C ASN A 19 0.79 20.14 -0.73
N GLN A 20 1.27 19.18 0.06
CA GLN A 20 0.44 18.11 0.61
C GLN A 20 -0.69 18.62 1.51
N GLN A 21 -0.45 19.66 2.31
CA GLN A 21 -1.48 20.21 3.21
C GLN A 21 -2.61 20.91 2.45
N ARG A 22 -2.29 21.57 1.33
CA ARG A 22 -3.25 22.30 0.50
C ARG A 22 -3.85 21.46 -0.62
N ARG A 23 -3.26 20.30 -0.93
CA ARG A 23 -3.59 19.46 -2.09
C ARG A 23 -3.50 20.24 -3.41
N THR A 24 -2.44 21.03 -3.58
CA THR A 24 -2.20 21.83 -4.80
C THR A 24 -0.80 21.64 -5.34
N CYS A 25 -0.62 21.88 -6.64
CA CYS A 25 0.67 21.73 -7.32
C CYS A 25 1.12 23.03 -7.95
N ARG A 26 2.42 23.30 -7.93
CA ARG A 26 3.02 24.31 -8.83
C ARG A 26 3.39 23.64 -10.14
N VAL A 27 2.85 24.13 -11.25
CA VAL A 27 2.98 23.48 -12.56
C VAL A 27 3.69 24.38 -13.56
N GLU A 28 4.61 23.80 -14.32
CA GLU A 28 5.21 24.42 -15.48
C GLU A 28 4.45 24.00 -16.73
N ILE A 29 4.08 24.98 -17.56
CA ILE A 29 3.36 24.78 -18.82
C ILE A 29 4.31 25.23 -19.94
N PRO A 30 4.93 24.29 -20.67
CA PRO A 30 5.88 24.62 -21.73
C PRO A 30 5.30 25.61 -22.74
N GLY A 31 6.07 26.64 -23.09
CA GLY A 31 5.63 27.73 -23.96
C GLY A 31 4.70 28.79 -23.33
N LEU A 32 4.24 28.60 -22.08
CA LEU A 32 3.37 29.58 -21.39
C LEU A 32 3.97 30.16 -20.11
N THR A 33 4.70 29.35 -19.34
CA THR A 33 5.26 29.77 -18.04
C THR A 33 6.78 29.91 -18.07
N GLU A 34 7.38 29.89 -19.25
CA GLU A 34 8.82 30.05 -19.43
C GLU A 34 9.27 31.46 -19.00
N GLY A 35 10.26 31.54 -18.11
CA GLY A 35 10.78 32.82 -17.60
C GLY A 35 9.94 33.48 -16.51
N GLY A 36 8.89 32.83 -16.00
CA GLY A 36 8.12 33.32 -14.86
C GLY A 36 8.79 33.05 -13.52
N ASP A 37 8.82 34.05 -12.62
CA ASP A 37 9.39 33.90 -11.27
C ASP A 37 8.56 32.98 -10.35
N VAL A 38 7.25 32.89 -10.61
CA VAL A 38 6.31 32.07 -9.84
C VAL A 38 5.44 31.26 -10.79
N LEU A 39 5.48 29.94 -10.65
CA LEU A 39 4.65 29.03 -11.43
C LEU A 39 3.19 29.05 -10.94
N PRO A 40 2.21 28.86 -11.83
CA PRO A 40 0.80 28.78 -11.46
C PRO A 40 0.54 27.67 -10.44
N GLU A 41 -0.35 27.96 -9.48
CA GLU A 41 -0.87 26.96 -8.54
C GLU A 41 -2.10 26.30 -9.16
N ALA A 42 -2.03 24.99 -9.41
CA ALA A 42 -3.11 24.20 -9.94
C ALA A 42 -3.82 23.41 -8.83
N GLU A 43 -5.15 23.35 -8.94
CA GLU A 43 -5.98 22.39 -8.21
C GLU A 43 -5.82 20.99 -8.82
N ILE A 44 -6.27 19.97 -8.08
CA ILE A 44 -6.28 18.57 -8.53
C ILE A 44 -7.73 18.17 -8.78
N GLU A 45 -8.03 17.72 -9.99
CA GLU A 45 -9.33 17.10 -10.29
C GLU A 45 -9.38 15.71 -9.63
N TYR A 46 -10.16 15.60 -8.56
CA TYR A 46 -10.38 14.33 -7.88
C TYR A 46 -11.33 13.45 -8.69
N SER A 47 -11.02 12.15 -8.74
CA SER A 47 -11.97 11.18 -9.28
C SER A 47 -13.22 11.15 -8.42
N ILE A 48 -14.37 10.89 -9.04
CA ILE A 48 -15.61 10.69 -8.27
C ILE A 48 -15.42 9.55 -7.27
N GLY A 49 -15.73 9.82 -5.99
CA GLY A 49 -15.54 8.87 -4.90
C GLY A 49 -14.28 9.10 -4.06
N ASP A 50 -13.26 9.78 -4.60
CA ASP A 50 -12.11 10.22 -3.82
C ASP A 50 -12.51 11.37 -2.88
N LYS A 51 -12.03 11.33 -1.63
CA LYS A 51 -12.38 12.29 -0.59
C LYS A 51 -11.12 12.87 0.02
N SER A 52 -10.72 14.05 -0.42
CA SER A 52 -9.46 14.66 0.00
C SER A 52 -9.43 15.27 1.41
N ARG A 53 -10.60 15.45 2.04
CA ARG A 53 -10.73 16.19 3.32
C ARG A 53 -11.99 15.84 4.14
N SER A 54 -12.69 14.74 3.83
CA SER A 54 -14.02 14.50 4.40
C SER A 54 -14.22 13.07 4.86
N GLY A 55 -14.30 12.89 6.18
CA GLY A 55 -14.69 11.66 6.86
C GLY A 55 -13.51 10.81 7.32
N ASP A 56 -13.81 9.60 7.79
CA ASP A 56 -12.83 8.70 8.40
C ASP A 56 -11.91 8.00 7.39
N TYR A 57 -12.14 8.19 6.08
CA TYR A 57 -11.47 7.46 4.99
C TYR A 57 -11.02 8.42 3.88
N GLU A 58 -10.23 9.43 4.25
CA GLU A 58 -9.68 10.36 3.28
C GLU A 58 -8.76 9.63 2.28
N THR A 59 -8.90 9.96 1.00
CA THR A 59 -8.04 9.41 -0.06
C THR A 59 -7.05 10.46 -0.55
N GLU A 60 -5.84 9.99 -0.82
CA GLU A 60 -4.78 10.78 -1.44
C GLU A 60 -4.16 9.97 -2.58
N ILE A 61 -3.86 10.68 -3.66
CA ILE A 61 -3.08 10.17 -4.79
C ILE A 61 -1.68 10.76 -4.64
N GLU A 62 -0.65 9.92 -4.74
CA GLU A 62 0.74 10.39 -4.71
C GLU A 62 1.01 11.27 -5.94
N ILE A 63 1.51 12.49 -5.71
CA ILE A 63 1.99 13.40 -6.75
C ILE A 63 3.41 13.83 -6.39
N LEU A 64 4.32 13.69 -7.35
CA LEU A 64 5.73 13.99 -7.17
C LEU A 64 6.21 15.08 -8.15
N PRO A 65 7.21 15.88 -7.75
CA PRO A 65 7.93 16.72 -8.70
C PRO A 65 8.46 15.90 -9.88
N GLY A 66 8.21 16.38 -11.10
CA GLY A 66 8.56 15.71 -12.35
C GLY A 66 7.39 15.03 -13.05
N ASP A 67 6.26 14.81 -12.35
CA ASP A 67 5.09 14.18 -12.96
C ASP A 67 4.59 14.99 -14.15
N THR A 68 4.44 14.31 -15.29
CA THR A 68 3.86 14.92 -16.48
C THR A 68 2.35 14.78 -16.44
N VAL A 69 1.64 15.90 -16.57
CA VAL A 69 0.19 15.97 -16.37
C VAL A 69 -0.49 16.71 -17.52
N TRP A 70 -1.79 16.49 -17.65
CA TRP A 70 -2.68 17.37 -18.40
C TRP A 70 -3.30 18.38 -17.45
N ILE A 71 -3.30 19.65 -17.85
CA ILE A 71 -4.02 20.71 -17.16
C ILE A 71 -5.13 21.26 -18.05
N ALA A 72 -6.24 21.66 -17.43
CA ALA A 72 -7.25 22.52 -18.03
C ALA A 72 -7.39 23.78 -17.20
N PHE A 73 -8.24 24.70 -17.64
CA PHE A 73 -8.54 25.93 -16.92
C PHE A 73 -10.03 25.98 -16.60
N ILE A 74 -10.39 26.25 -15.35
CA ILE A 74 -11.78 26.27 -14.90
C ILE A 74 -12.52 27.39 -15.65
N GLY A 75 -13.52 27.00 -16.46
CA GLY A 75 -14.23 27.93 -17.34
C GLY A 75 -13.36 28.57 -18.44
N GLY A 76 -12.16 28.03 -18.69
CA GLY A 76 -11.18 28.60 -19.62
C GLY A 76 -10.39 29.79 -19.06
N ASP A 77 -10.48 30.10 -17.77
CA ASP A 77 -9.75 31.21 -17.14
C ASP A 77 -8.34 30.77 -16.72
N ALA A 78 -7.33 31.32 -17.37
CA ALA A 78 -5.91 30.99 -17.17
C ALA A 78 -5.42 31.11 -15.71
N ARG A 79 -6.14 31.86 -14.87
CA ARG A 79 -5.80 32.05 -13.44
C ARG A 79 -6.16 30.85 -12.56
N TYR A 80 -7.01 29.94 -13.05
CA TYR A 80 -7.52 28.80 -12.30
C TYR A 80 -7.20 27.48 -13.01
N PRO A 81 -5.92 27.06 -13.05
CA PRO A 81 -5.55 25.78 -13.63
C PRO A 81 -5.99 24.62 -12.73
N ILE A 82 -6.35 23.51 -13.37
CA ILE A 82 -6.72 22.26 -12.73
C ILE A 82 -6.02 21.09 -13.44
N ILE A 83 -5.36 20.22 -12.67
CA ILE A 83 -4.76 18.98 -13.17
C ILE A 83 -5.87 17.98 -13.39
N THR A 84 -6.04 17.49 -14.62
CA THR A 84 -7.12 16.58 -15.01
C THR A 84 -6.67 15.12 -15.16
N GLY A 85 -5.40 14.85 -14.87
CA GLY A 85 -4.82 13.51 -14.92
C GLY A 85 -3.39 13.46 -15.44
N CYS A 86 -2.76 12.30 -15.32
CA CYS A 86 -1.40 12.07 -15.78
C CYS A 86 -1.34 11.97 -17.31
N ARG A 87 -0.25 12.48 -17.88
CA ARG A 87 0.06 12.36 -19.30
C ARG A 87 0.80 11.06 -19.58
N ASN A 88 0.52 10.44 -20.73
CA ASN A 88 1.26 9.26 -21.18
C ASN A 88 2.75 9.62 -21.35
N PRO A 89 3.68 8.93 -20.66
CA PRO A 89 5.12 9.23 -20.75
C PRO A 89 5.76 8.80 -22.08
N GLN A 90 5.06 8.04 -22.93
CA GLN A 90 5.48 7.55 -24.26
C GLN A 90 6.69 6.60 -24.29
N ALA A 91 7.51 6.58 -23.24
CA ALA A 91 8.65 5.68 -23.06
C ALA A 91 8.82 5.33 -21.57
N GLY A 92 9.56 4.26 -21.26
CA GLY A 92 9.82 3.83 -19.88
C GLY A 92 8.60 3.27 -19.13
N ASN A 93 7.52 2.93 -19.86
CA ASN A 93 6.32 2.36 -19.27
C ASN A 93 6.62 1.02 -18.60
N SER A 94 6.00 0.79 -17.44
CA SER A 94 5.93 -0.56 -16.90
C SER A 94 4.98 -1.40 -17.74
N VAL A 95 5.39 -2.61 -18.09
CA VAL A 95 4.59 -3.61 -18.81
C VAL A 95 4.08 -4.63 -17.80
N ASP A 96 2.83 -5.06 -17.90
CA ASP A 96 2.19 -6.13 -17.06
C ASP A 96 2.09 -5.86 -15.55
N TRP A 97 2.45 -4.66 -15.08
CA TRP A 97 2.36 -4.32 -13.65
C TRP A 97 1.49 -3.11 -13.41
N ARG A 98 0.61 -3.22 -12.42
CA ARG A 98 0.04 -2.08 -11.70
C ARG A 98 0.76 -1.95 -10.36
N ARG A 99 1.20 -0.73 -10.02
CA ARG A 99 1.87 -0.45 -8.74
C ARG A 99 1.18 0.74 -8.07
N PHE A 100 0.97 0.61 -6.77
CA PHE A 100 0.59 1.71 -5.91
C PHE A 100 1.74 1.95 -4.95
N HIS A 101 2.14 3.20 -4.82
CA HIS A 101 3.18 3.63 -3.91
C HIS A 101 2.67 4.85 -3.15
N HIS A 102 2.91 4.83 -1.85
CA HIS A 102 2.66 5.94 -0.95
C HIS A 102 3.49 5.71 0.31
N LYS A 103 3.76 6.79 1.06
CA LYS A 103 4.52 6.68 2.32
C LYS A 103 3.84 5.76 3.33
N ASN A 104 2.52 5.89 3.45
CA ASN A 104 1.66 5.05 4.27
C ASN A 104 0.46 4.63 3.43
N MET A 105 0.01 3.39 3.55
CA MET A 105 -1.18 2.88 2.86
C MET A 105 -2.06 2.16 3.87
N GLU A 106 -3.36 2.40 3.77
CA GLU A 106 -4.39 1.73 4.55
C GLU A 106 -5.45 1.18 3.59
N LEU A 107 -5.92 -0.02 3.87
CA LEU A 107 -7.00 -0.68 3.15
C LEU A 107 -8.01 -1.10 4.22
N LEU A 108 -9.24 -0.60 4.12
CA LEU A 108 -10.33 -0.91 5.05
C LEU A 108 -11.51 -1.46 4.27
N ALA A 109 -12.18 -2.46 4.85
CA ALA A 109 -13.42 -3.03 4.33
C ALA A 109 -14.30 -3.43 5.51
N ASP A 110 -15.59 -3.11 5.45
CA ASP A 110 -16.52 -3.39 6.55
C ASP A 110 -16.91 -4.88 6.66
N GLU A 111 -16.85 -5.61 5.55
CA GLU A 111 -17.30 -7.00 5.48
C GLU A 111 -16.19 -7.95 5.04
N LEU A 112 -15.67 -7.77 3.82
CA LEU A 112 -14.75 -8.70 3.20
C LEU A 112 -13.64 -7.98 2.44
N MET A 113 -12.41 -8.41 2.70
CA MET A 113 -11.25 -8.06 1.89
C MET A 113 -10.67 -9.33 1.27
N LEU A 114 -10.58 -9.36 -0.07
CA LEU A 114 -10.01 -10.47 -0.82
C LEU A 114 -8.67 -10.07 -1.43
N LEU A 115 -7.65 -10.91 -1.22
CA LEU A 115 -6.39 -10.84 -1.92
C LEU A 115 -6.18 -12.19 -2.63
N ILE A 116 -6.50 -12.24 -3.92
CA ILE A 116 -6.49 -13.47 -4.72
C ILE A 116 -5.52 -13.29 -5.88
N ALA A 117 -4.54 -14.18 -6.00
CA ALA A 117 -3.62 -14.28 -7.13
C ALA A 117 -3.57 -15.73 -7.62
N GLN A 118 -3.39 -15.93 -8.93
CA GLN A 118 -3.24 -17.27 -9.53
C GLN A 118 -1.85 -17.89 -9.28
N SER A 119 -0.89 -17.06 -8.88
CA SER A 119 0.47 -17.45 -8.55
C SER A 119 0.78 -16.89 -7.15
N ASP A 120 1.96 -16.31 -6.96
CA ASP A 120 2.43 -15.91 -5.64
C ASP A 120 1.73 -14.65 -5.09
N ILE A 121 1.42 -14.70 -3.79
CA ILE A 121 1.20 -13.51 -2.96
C ILE A 121 2.42 -13.36 -2.06
N LEU A 122 3.17 -12.27 -2.25
CA LEU A 122 4.37 -11.98 -1.46
C LEU A 122 4.11 -10.84 -0.47
N ILE A 123 4.18 -11.14 0.82
CA ILE A 123 4.07 -10.17 1.92
C ILE A 123 5.44 -10.05 2.59
N LYS A 124 6.03 -8.85 2.55
CA LYS A 124 7.36 -8.56 3.13
C LYS A 124 7.32 -7.30 3.99
N SER A 125 7.98 -7.36 5.13
CA SER A 125 8.21 -6.22 6.02
C SER A 125 9.65 -6.30 6.54
N SER A 126 10.34 -5.16 6.65
CA SER A 126 11.68 -5.09 7.24
C SER A 126 11.67 -5.13 8.77
N SER A 127 10.48 -5.08 9.39
CA SER A 127 10.32 -5.04 10.84
C SER A 127 9.41 -6.16 11.33
N LYS A 128 8.09 -6.05 11.07
CA LYS A 128 7.10 -6.99 11.60
C LYS A 128 5.92 -7.14 10.63
N ILE A 129 5.37 -8.35 10.57
CA ILE A 129 4.03 -8.64 10.07
C ILE A 129 3.20 -9.08 11.28
N THR A 130 2.02 -8.48 11.48
CA THR A 130 1.10 -8.87 12.57
C THR A 130 -0.19 -9.39 11.92
N LEU A 131 -0.65 -10.55 12.37
CA LEU A 131 -1.96 -11.10 12.05
C LEU A 131 -2.76 -11.14 13.36
N GLU A 132 -3.83 -10.34 13.43
CA GLU A 132 -4.71 -10.28 14.59
C GLU A 132 -6.13 -10.58 14.12
N ALA A 133 -6.63 -11.74 14.52
CA ALA A 133 -7.96 -12.21 14.23
C ALA A 133 -8.37 -13.24 15.29
N PRO A 134 -9.67 -13.46 15.52
CA PRO A 134 -10.13 -14.56 16.37
C PRO A 134 -9.66 -15.94 15.88
N GLU A 135 -9.47 -16.11 14.57
CA GLU A 135 -8.99 -17.34 13.94
C GLU A 135 -8.11 -17.02 12.73
N VAL A 136 -7.03 -17.81 12.56
CA VAL A 136 -6.18 -17.80 11.37
C VAL A 136 -6.05 -19.23 10.85
N LEU A 137 -6.62 -19.50 9.67
CA LEU A 137 -6.51 -20.79 8.99
C LEU A 137 -5.37 -20.73 7.94
N ILE A 138 -4.43 -21.67 8.04
CA ILE A 138 -3.39 -21.88 7.03
C ILE A 138 -3.66 -23.24 6.36
N ASP A 139 -4.48 -23.24 5.32
CA ASP A 139 -4.81 -24.43 4.53
C ASP A 139 -3.86 -24.56 3.34
N THR A 140 -2.77 -25.29 3.56
CA THR A 140 -1.73 -25.54 2.55
C THR A 140 -1.13 -26.93 2.75
N PRO A 141 -0.70 -27.61 1.68
CA PRO A 141 0.03 -28.88 1.82
C PRO A 141 1.33 -28.75 2.64
N ILE A 142 2.00 -27.60 2.60
CA ILE A 142 3.28 -27.38 3.28
C ILE A 142 3.34 -25.97 3.87
N THR A 143 3.71 -25.88 5.15
CA THR A 143 4.10 -24.64 5.83
C THR A 143 5.52 -24.78 6.34
N THR A 144 6.36 -23.77 6.10
CA THR A 144 7.77 -23.77 6.52
C THR A 144 8.06 -22.52 7.35
N PHE A 145 8.62 -22.73 8.54
CA PHE A 145 9.23 -21.67 9.36
C PHE A 145 10.75 -21.89 9.36
N THR A 146 11.51 -20.90 8.91
CA THR A 146 12.99 -20.98 8.82
C THR A 146 13.70 -20.36 10.01
N GLY A 147 12.98 -19.58 10.82
CA GLY A 147 13.44 -19.04 12.10
C GLY A 147 12.74 -19.72 13.28
N ASP A 148 12.96 -19.17 14.47
CA ASP A 148 12.34 -19.67 15.69
C ASP A 148 10.81 -19.52 15.66
N VAL A 149 10.11 -20.55 16.14
CA VAL A 149 8.66 -20.54 16.31
C VAL A 149 8.36 -20.49 17.81
N SER A 150 7.75 -19.38 18.25
CA SER A 150 7.22 -19.25 19.62
C SER A 150 5.71 -19.42 19.58
N VAL A 151 5.19 -20.40 20.33
CA VAL A 151 3.75 -20.62 20.51
C VAL A 151 3.40 -20.33 21.95
N GLN A 152 2.50 -19.36 22.16
CA GLN A 152 2.03 -18.95 23.49
C GLN A 152 0.51 -18.99 23.48
N GLY A 153 -0.07 -20.04 24.09
CA GLY A 153 -1.50 -20.12 24.32
C GLY A 153 -1.90 -19.37 25.60
N THR A 154 -3.13 -18.90 25.64
CA THR A 154 -3.75 -18.28 26.83
C THR A 154 -4.60 -19.27 27.64
N GLY A 155 -4.79 -20.49 27.14
CA GLY A 155 -5.51 -21.57 27.81
C GLY A 155 -4.65 -22.81 28.06
N ASP A 156 -5.29 -23.93 28.39
CA ASP A 156 -4.61 -25.17 28.79
C ASP A 156 -3.81 -25.83 27.64
N THR A 157 -4.21 -25.58 26.40
CA THR A 157 -3.57 -26.15 25.21
C THR A 157 -3.05 -25.03 24.32
N SER A 158 -1.74 -25.00 24.10
CA SER A 158 -1.10 -24.03 23.21
C SER A 158 -0.86 -24.57 21.79
N ALA A 159 -0.68 -25.89 21.64
CA ALA A 159 -0.45 -26.54 20.35
C ALA A 159 -1.00 -27.96 20.33
N VAL A 160 -1.61 -28.36 19.22
CA VAL A 160 -2.04 -29.74 18.94
C VAL A 160 -1.45 -30.14 17.59
N ILE A 161 -0.81 -31.30 17.53
CA ILE A 161 -0.23 -31.83 16.29
C ILE A 161 -0.92 -33.16 16.00
N SER A 162 -1.76 -33.18 14.97
CA SER A 162 -2.41 -34.39 14.47
C SER A 162 -1.50 -35.06 13.44
N GLY A 163 -0.53 -35.82 13.93
CA GLY A 163 0.46 -36.51 13.12
C GLY A 163 1.70 -36.86 13.91
N ASN A 164 2.72 -37.38 13.23
CA ASN A 164 4.01 -37.64 13.85
C ASN A 164 4.81 -36.35 13.97
N ILE A 165 5.61 -36.26 15.04
CA ILE A 165 6.62 -35.23 15.21
C ILE A 165 7.98 -35.89 15.06
N THR A 166 8.78 -35.38 14.12
CA THR A 166 10.20 -35.72 14.01
C THR A 166 11.00 -34.50 14.43
N VAL A 167 11.91 -34.68 15.40
CA VAL A 167 12.82 -33.63 15.85
C VAL A 167 14.23 -34.06 15.53
N ASP A 168 14.90 -33.29 14.68
CA ASP A 168 16.35 -33.42 14.46
C ASP A 168 17.07 -32.50 15.45
N GLY A 169 17.37 -33.06 16.62
CA GLY A 169 17.96 -32.32 17.74
C GLY A 169 17.37 -32.74 19.08
N ASN A 170 17.62 -31.91 20.09
CA ASN A 170 17.16 -32.18 21.46
C ASN A 170 15.78 -31.58 21.71
N ILE A 171 14.96 -32.28 22.50
CA ILE A 171 13.77 -31.71 23.11
C ILE A 171 14.13 -31.35 24.56
N ASN A 172 14.04 -30.08 24.91
CA ASN A 172 14.20 -29.61 26.28
C ASN A 172 12.82 -29.23 26.85
N ALA A 173 12.27 -30.06 27.73
CA ALA A 173 11.00 -29.81 28.40
C ALA A 173 11.23 -29.55 29.90
N THR A 174 10.65 -28.45 30.40
CA THR A 174 10.65 -28.13 31.84
C THR A 174 9.53 -28.83 32.61
N GLY A 175 8.49 -29.25 31.89
CA GLY A 175 7.38 -30.06 32.39
C GLY A 175 7.53 -31.53 32.06
N SER A 176 6.45 -32.29 32.22
CA SER A 176 6.42 -33.71 31.88
C SER A 176 6.25 -33.92 30.38
N ILE A 177 7.00 -34.86 29.82
CA ILE A 177 6.71 -35.47 28.52
C ILE A 177 6.08 -36.83 28.82
N ILE A 178 4.85 -37.05 28.37
CA ILE A 178 4.05 -38.24 28.68
C ILE A 178 3.51 -38.78 27.36
N ASP A 179 3.81 -40.04 27.03
CA ASP A 179 3.16 -40.74 25.93
C ASP A 179 1.87 -41.47 26.40
N VAL A 180 1.15 -42.13 25.49
CA VAL A 180 -0.11 -42.82 25.83
C VAL A 180 0.09 -43.97 26.83
N GLY A 181 1.29 -44.54 26.93
CA GLY A 181 1.67 -45.60 27.86
C GLY A 181 2.18 -45.09 29.21
N GLY A 182 2.35 -43.78 29.39
CA GLY A 182 2.86 -43.15 30.61
C GLY A 182 4.33 -42.73 30.52
N ASN A 183 4.89 -42.21 31.62
CA ASN A 183 6.28 -41.74 31.66
C ASN A 183 7.26 -42.94 31.56
N THR A 184 8.14 -42.95 30.56
CA THR A 184 9.29 -43.88 30.52
C THR A 184 10.44 -43.30 31.33
N ASN A 185 10.44 -43.55 32.63
CA ASN A 185 11.59 -43.31 33.50
C ASN A 185 12.72 -44.32 33.18
N ASN A 186 13.39 -44.14 32.05
CA ASN A 186 14.65 -44.79 31.70
C ASN A 186 15.57 -43.76 31.04
N HIS A 187 16.34 -43.03 31.84
CA HIS A 187 17.66 -42.62 31.38
C HIS A 187 18.68 -43.19 32.37
N SER A 188 19.73 -43.80 31.84
CA SER A 188 20.92 -44.22 32.58
C SER A 188 21.95 -43.10 32.53
N HIS A 189 22.66 -42.90 33.64
CA HIS A 189 23.85 -42.07 33.70
C HIS A 189 25.01 -42.63 32.87
#